data_AF-A0A660ZRH8-F1
#
_entry.id   AF-A0A660ZRH8-F1
#
_cell.length_a   1.000
_cell.length_b   1.000
_cell.length_c   1.000
_cell.angle_alpha   90.00
_cell.angle_beta   90.00
_cell.angle_gamma   90.00
#
_symmetry.space_group_name_H-M   'P 1'
#
loop_
_entity.id
_entity.type
_entity.pdbx_description
1 polymer ?
#
loop_
_entity_poly.entity_id
_entity_poly.type
_entity_poly.pdbx_seq_one_letter_code
_entity_poly.pdbx_strand_id
1 'polypeptide(L)'
;MANPTDTQRNLAVFVDFENLALGFQDRTGAFQMSRVLDRLLEKGKVIVKLAYSDWSRFRKYTDQLHEAGVILIEIPKRGLTGKNSADIRLVVDAMELCHTKDHIDTFVIVSGDSDFSPLVGKLKENGKHVIGVGMRASTSNLLADNCDEFLFYEDIVAPEVPLGGGNRSIPNDKQEAWQLLFETLRALQREGTDVLYASLIKDTMRRKRPSFSESSYGYESFGEMLEEVRDADFIDLREDERSGTWVVSALKSSRSRKRSGKRGSGSTKKKSSARKKTPGKRG
;
A
#
# COMPACT_ATOMS: atom_id res chain seq x y z
N MET A 1 16.93 -25.23 -12.64
CA MET A 1 15.52 -24.78 -12.69
C MET A 1 15.45 -23.53 -11.84
N ALA A 2 15.11 -22.37 -12.43
CA ALA A 2 15.06 -21.10 -11.71
C ALA A 2 13.96 -21.14 -10.65
N ASN A 3 14.23 -20.59 -9.46
CA ASN A 3 13.21 -20.37 -8.43
C ASN A 3 12.06 -19.53 -9.02
N PRO A 4 10.78 -19.93 -8.88
CA PRO A 4 9.64 -19.16 -9.37
C PRO A 4 9.28 -17.97 -8.46
N THR A 5 10.17 -17.53 -7.57
CA THR A 5 9.92 -16.41 -6.66
C THR A 5 10.41 -15.10 -7.25
N ASP A 6 9.45 -14.20 -7.48
CA ASP A 6 9.61 -12.74 -7.55
C ASP A 6 10.23 -12.17 -8.84
N THR A 7 9.52 -12.27 -9.95
CA THR A 7 9.75 -11.33 -11.06
C THR A 7 9.19 -9.97 -10.63
N GLN A 8 10.08 -9.10 -10.17
CA GLN A 8 9.77 -7.71 -9.81
C GLN A 8 9.02 -7.03 -10.96
N ARG A 9 7.78 -6.59 -10.70
CA ARG A 9 6.93 -5.92 -11.69
C ARG A 9 7.47 -4.55 -12.07
N ASN A 10 7.36 -4.18 -13.33
CA ASN A 10 7.72 -2.88 -13.86
C ASN A 10 6.46 -2.09 -14.25
N LEU A 11 6.24 -0.99 -13.54
CA LEU A 11 5.01 -0.21 -13.58
C LEU A 11 5.16 1.04 -14.46
N ALA A 12 4.15 1.31 -15.28
CA ALA A 12 3.94 2.59 -15.94
C ALA A 12 2.66 3.25 -15.40
N VAL A 13 2.79 4.47 -14.88
CA VAL A 13 1.71 5.21 -14.22
C VAL A 13 1.23 6.34 -15.12
N PHE A 14 -0.08 6.33 -15.39
CA PHE A 14 -0.79 7.30 -16.20
C PHE A 14 -1.85 7.97 -15.34
N VAL A 15 -1.73 9.28 -15.14
CA VAL A 15 -2.58 10.05 -14.25
C VAL A 15 -3.49 10.95 -15.08
N ASP A 16 -4.78 10.66 -15.03
CA ASP A 16 -5.80 11.58 -15.49
C ASP A 16 -6.10 12.58 -14.37
N PHE A 17 -5.41 13.73 -14.44
CA PHE A 17 -5.47 14.70 -13.35
C PHE A 17 -6.80 15.45 -13.32
N GLU A 18 -7.48 15.59 -14.46
CA GLU A 18 -8.76 16.30 -14.50
C GLU A 18 -9.84 15.51 -13.77
N ASN A 19 -9.96 14.20 -14.03
CA ASN A 19 -10.91 13.35 -13.32
C ASN A 19 -10.58 13.22 -11.83
N LEU A 20 -9.30 13.14 -11.47
CA LEU A 20 -8.91 13.18 -10.05
C LEU A 20 -9.29 14.51 -9.40
N ALA A 21 -8.95 15.63 -10.02
CA ALA A 21 -9.20 16.95 -9.46
C ALA A 21 -10.70 17.23 -9.24
N LEU A 22 -11.57 16.72 -10.12
CA LEU A 22 -13.03 16.76 -9.92
C LEU A 22 -13.44 16.05 -8.62
N GLY A 23 -12.87 14.87 -8.35
CA GLY A 23 -13.09 14.13 -7.10
C GLY A 23 -12.60 14.85 -5.83
N PHE A 24 -11.75 15.88 -5.96
CA PHE A 24 -11.24 16.68 -4.84
C PHE A 24 -11.94 18.03 -4.63
N GLN A 25 -12.85 18.45 -5.51
CA GLN A 25 -13.49 19.78 -5.41
C GLN A 25 -14.29 19.96 -4.11
N ASP A 26 -14.85 18.88 -3.56
CA ASP A 26 -15.69 18.91 -2.36
C ASP A 26 -14.94 18.51 -1.06
N ARG A 27 -13.61 18.36 -1.11
CA ARG A 27 -12.80 17.88 0.02
C ARG A 27 -11.82 18.91 0.55
N THR A 28 -11.72 18.97 1.88
CA THR A 28 -10.66 19.68 2.60
C THR A 28 -9.39 18.84 2.58
N GLY A 29 -8.58 18.96 1.53
CA GLY A 29 -7.27 18.31 1.45
C GLY A 29 -6.68 18.36 0.04
N ALA A 30 -5.36 18.54 -0.05
CA ALA A 30 -4.65 18.43 -1.32
C ALA A 30 -4.53 16.96 -1.74
N PHE A 31 -4.52 16.72 -3.06
CA PHE A 31 -4.13 15.44 -3.63
C PHE A 31 -2.70 15.10 -3.18
N GLN A 32 -2.45 13.88 -2.74
CA GLN A 32 -1.16 13.41 -2.22
C GLN A 32 -0.56 12.39 -3.19
N MET A 33 0.05 12.87 -4.28
CA MET A 33 0.66 11.99 -5.28
C MET A 33 1.76 11.10 -4.68
N SER A 34 2.52 11.62 -3.72
CA SER A 34 3.54 10.85 -3.00
C SER A 34 2.98 9.57 -2.37
N ARG A 35 1.83 9.66 -1.70
CA ARG A 35 1.16 8.50 -1.07
C ARG A 35 0.72 7.46 -2.11
N VAL A 36 0.22 7.92 -3.26
CA VAL A 36 -0.14 7.02 -4.37
C VAL A 36 1.11 6.31 -4.88
N LEU A 37 2.19 7.05 -5.12
CA LEU A 37 3.45 6.45 -5.56
C LEU A 37 4.03 5.47 -4.54
N ASP A 38 4.02 5.81 -3.24
CA ASP A 38 4.49 4.90 -2.18
C ASP A 38 3.73 3.57 -2.21
N ARG A 39 2.41 3.62 -2.42
CA ARG A 39 1.58 2.43 -2.54
C ARG A 39 1.91 1.60 -3.78
N LEU A 40 2.22 2.25 -4.91
CA LEU A 40 2.62 1.57 -6.14
C LEU A 40 4.04 1.01 -6.06
N LEU A 41 4.93 1.68 -5.33
CA LEU A 41 6.30 1.25 -5.04
C LEU A 41 6.34 0.04 -4.10
N GLU A 42 5.23 -0.38 -3.52
CA GLU A 42 5.11 -1.67 -2.83
C GLU A 42 4.96 -2.80 -3.87
N LYS A 43 4.23 -2.55 -4.95
CA LYS A 43 3.85 -3.53 -5.98
C LYS A 43 4.92 -3.81 -7.03
N GLY A 44 5.80 -2.84 -7.26
CA GLY A 44 6.91 -3.02 -8.20
C GLY A 44 7.76 -1.77 -8.35
N LYS A 45 8.56 -1.75 -9.41
CA LYS A 45 9.39 -0.60 -9.79
C LYS A 45 8.61 0.31 -10.72
N VAL A 46 8.43 1.57 -10.33
CA VAL A 46 7.79 2.57 -11.18
C VAL A 46 8.82 3.13 -12.16
N ILE A 47 8.62 2.87 -13.46
CA ILE A 47 9.53 3.29 -14.55
C ILE A 47 9.02 4.54 -15.25
N VAL A 48 7.71 4.61 -15.49
CA VAL A 48 7.07 5.74 -16.19
C VAL A 48 6.04 6.37 -15.27
N LYS A 49 5.99 7.71 -15.25
CA LYS A 49 5.04 8.52 -14.47
C LYS A 49 4.61 9.72 -15.30
N LEU A 50 3.43 9.66 -15.91
CA LEU A 50 2.87 10.71 -16.75
C LEU A 50 1.57 11.22 -16.14
N ALA A 51 1.37 12.53 -16.14
CA ALA A 51 0.10 13.14 -15.78
C ALA A 51 -0.42 14.03 -16.90
N TYR A 52 -1.71 13.95 -17.19
CA TYR A 52 -2.37 14.62 -18.30
C TYR A 52 -3.37 15.65 -17.77
N SER A 53 -3.21 16.91 -18.17
CA SER A 53 -4.14 17.97 -17.81
C SER A 53 -3.92 19.25 -18.61
N ASP A 54 -4.86 20.18 -18.48
CA ASP A 54 -4.63 21.60 -18.74
C ASP A 54 -3.99 22.23 -17.49
N TRP A 55 -2.66 22.28 -17.43
CA TRP A 55 -1.94 22.71 -16.23
C TRP A 55 -2.11 24.19 -15.93
N SER A 56 -2.59 24.99 -16.89
CA SER A 56 -2.97 26.38 -16.64
C SER A 56 -4.05 26.50 -15.55
N ARG A 57 -4.91 25.49 -15.41
CA ARG A 57 -6.00 25.41 -14.42
C ARG A 57 -5.57 24.80 -13.08
N PHE A 58 -4.51 24.00 -13.09
CA PHE A 58 -4.07 23.19 -11.96
C PHE A 58 -2.65 23.51 -11.47
N ARG A 59 -2.15 24.73 -11.75
CA ARG A 59 -0.81 25.21 -11.35
C ARG A 59 -0.45 24.94 -9.88
N LYS A 60 -1.42 25.00 -8.97
CA LYS A 60 -1.17 24.74 -7.53
C LYS A 60 -0.69 23.32 -7.22
N TYR A 61 -0.81 22.36 -8.15
CA TYR A 61 -0.39 20.97 -7.97
C TYR A 61 0.88 20.62 -8.77
N THR A 62 1.36 21.50 -9.66
CA THR A 62 2.49 21.17 -10.55
C THR A 62 3.77 20.94 -9.77
N ASP A 63 4.03 21.75 -8.74
CA ASP A 63 5.24 21.65 -7.92
C ASP A 63 5.33 20.29 -7.22
N GLN A 64 4.25 19.88 -6.57
CA GLN A 64 4.16 18.57 -5.90
C GLN A 64 4.34 17.39 -6.87
N LEU A 65 3.75 17.48 -8.07
CA LEU A 65 3.90 16.44 -9.10
C LEU A 65 5.33 16.40 -9.66
N HIS A 66 5.96 17.56 -9.84
CA HIS A 66 7.35 17.67 -10.27
C HIS A 66 8.32 17.11 -9.22
N GLU A 67 8.12 17.42 -7.94
CA GLU A 67 8.91 16.84 -6.83
C GLU A 67 8.77 15.32 -6.77
N ALA A 68 7.60 14.79 -7.10
CA ALA A 68 7.35 13.35 -7.23
C ALA A 68 7.95 12.73 -8.50
N GLY A 69 8.61 13.52 -9.36
CA GLY A 69 9.20 13.11 -10.63
C GLY A 69 8.16 12.65 -11.66
N VAL A 70 6.96 13.22 -11.62
CA VAL A 70 5.91 13.00 -12.61
C VAL A 70 6.11 13.96 -13.77
N ILE A 71 6.08 13.45 -15.00
CA ILE A 71 6.14 14.26 -16.21
C ILE A 71 4.75 14.82 -16.49
N LEU A 72 4.66 16.13 -16.63
CA LEU A 72 3.42 16.83 -16.89
C LEU A 72 3.20 16.97 -18.40
N ILE A 73 2.19 16.31 -18.92
CA ILE A 73 1.75 16.40 -20.31
C ILE A 73 0.67 17.48 -20.39
N GLU A 74 0.99 18.60 -21.03
CA GLU A 74 0.07 19.72 -21.24
C GLU A 74 -0.93 19.41 -22.35
N ILE A 75 -2.22 19.53 -22.02
CA ILE A 75 -3.35 19.35 -22.94
C ILE A 75 -4.20 20.62 -22.92
N PRO A 76 -3.91 21.61 -23.78
CA PRO A 76 -4.63 22.87 -23.78
C PRO A 76 -6.08 22.67 -24.25
N LYS A 77 -7.06 23.10 -23.45
CA LYS A 77 -8.47 23.07 -23.87
C LYS A 77 -8.78 24.24 -24.81
N ARG A 78 -8.79 23.98 -26.12
CA ARG A 78 -9.23 24.95 -27.13
C ARG A 78 -10.73 24.81 -27.40
N GLY A 79 -11.55 25.72 -26.85
CA GLY A 79 -12.98 25.82 -27.14
C GLY A 79 -13.88 24.74 -26.50
N LEU A 80 -15.13 24.63 -26.98
CA LEU A 80 -16.19 23.77 -26.42
C LEU A 80 -15.95 22.25 -26.62
N THR A 81 -15.04 21.85 -27.53
CA THR A 81 -14.87 20.47 -28.01
C THR A 81 -13.65 19.73 -27.44
N GLY A 82 -12.82 20.38 -26.62
CA GLY A 82 -11.58 19.81 -26.08
C GLY A 82 -11.73 18.97 -24.80
N LYS A 83 -12.91 18.43 -24.52
CA LYS A 83 -13.18 17.76 -23.22
C LYS A 83 -12.45 16.42 -23.06
N ASN A 84 -12.31 15.64 -24.14
CA ASN A 84 -11.75 14.28 -24.09
C ASN A 84 -10.32 14.19 -24.64
N SER A 85 -9.67 15.33 -24.89
CA SER A 85 -8.33 15.35 -25.48
C SER A 85 -7.27 14.74 -24.57
N ALA A 86 -7.44 14.87 -23.25
CA ALA A 86 -6.53 14.29 -22.27
C ALA A 86 -6.66 12.77 -22.25
N ASP A 87 -7.89 12.25 -22.20
CA ASP A 87 -8.19 10.81 -22.18
C ASP A 87 -7.66 10.12 -23.43
N ILE A 88 -7.92 10.69 -24.61
CA ILE A 88 -7.42 10.16 -25.89
C ILE A 88 -5.89 10.12 -25.88
N ARG A 89 -5.24 11.21 -25.43
CA ARG A 89 -3.77 11.26 -25.40
C ARG A 89 -3.18 10.23 -24.44
N LEU A 90 -3.78 10.06 -23.27
CA LEU A 90 -3.40 9.05 -22.28
C LEU A 90 -3.49 7.64 -22.89
N VAL A 91 -4.62 7.32 -23.54
CA VAL A 91 -4.83 6.02 -24.19
C VAL A 91 -3.78 5.76 -25.27
N VAL A 92 -3.48 6.76 -26.11
CA VAL A 92 -2.48 6.64 -27.17
C VAL A 92 -1.09 6.36 -26.58
N ASP A 93 -0.65 7.15 -25.61
CA ASP A 93 0.66 6.98 -24.98
C ASP A 93 0.78 5.62 -24.26
N ALA A 94 -0.28 5.18 -23.57
CA ALA A 94 -0.32 3.89 -22.89
C ALA A 94 -0.21 2.72 -23.87
N MET A 95 -0.94 2.77 -24.99
CA MET A 95 -0.90 1.74 -26.02
C MET A 95 0.42 1.73 -26.79
N GLU A 96 1.04 2.90 -27.04
CA GLU A 96 2.38 2.97 -27.61
C GLU A 96 3.41 2.34 -26.66
N LEU A 97 3.36 2.68 -25.37
CA LEU A 97 4.27 2.13 -24.37
C LEU A 97 4.12 0.61 -24.23
N CYS A 98 2.88 0.11 -24.29
CA CYS A 98 2.57 -1.32 -24.26
C CYS A 98 3.26 -2.11 -25.38
N HIS A 99 3.36 -1.54 -26.58
CA HIS A 99 3.96 -2.21 -27.75
C HIS A 99 5.46 -1.93 -27.93
N THR A 100 5.97 -0.82 -27.39
CA THR A 100 7.37 -0.42 -27.61
C THR A 100 8.29 -0.76 -26.45
N LYS A 101 7.74 -1.05 -25.26
CA LYS A 101 8.51 -1.31 -24.03
C LYS A 101 8.07 -2.63 -23.39
N ASP A 102 8.55 -3.75 -23.93
CA ASP A 102 8.20 -5.10 -23.47
C ASP A 102 8.48 -5.36 -21.99
N HIS A 103 9.52 -4.70 -21.44
CA HIS A 103 9.90 -4.82 -20.03
C HIS A 103 8.89 -4.20 -19.06
N ILE A 104 7.89 -3.45 -19.54
CA ILE A 104 6.80 -2.91 -18.72
C ILE A 104 5.67 -3.94 -18.74
N ASP A 105 5.44 -4.57 -17.60
CA ASP A 105 4.45 -5.64 -17.41
C ASP A 105 3.17 -5.15 -16.72
N THR A 106 3.22 -3.99 -16.06
CA THR A 106 2.11 -3.47 -15.26
C THR A 106 1.77 -2.02 -15.64
N PHE A 107 0.51 -1.76 -15.91
CA PHE A 107 -0.02 -0.44 -16.23
C PHE A 107 -0.92 0.06 -15.10
N VAL A 108 -0.67 1.27 -14.64
CA VAL A 108 -1.44 1.91 -13.57
C VAL A 108 -2.23 3.07 -14.18
N ILE A 109 -3.55 2.99 -14.13
CA ILE A 109 -4.45 4.04 -14.61
C ILE A 109 -5.04 4.74 -13.39
N VAL A 110 -4.61 5.98 -13.16
CA VAL A 110 -5.11 6.81 -12.05
C VAL A 110 -6.28 7.64 -12.57
N SER A 111 -7.46 7.01 -12.64
CA SER A 111 -8.75 7.62 -12.97
C SER A 111 -9.90 6.78 -12.39
N GLY A 112 -11.07 7.40 -12.22
CA GLY A 112 -12.32 6.73 -11.88
C GLY A 112 -13.26 6.52 -13.07
N ASP A 113 -12.89 7.02 -14.26
CA ASP A 113 -13.77 7.09 -15.43
C ASP A 113 -13.87 5.74 -16.17
N SER A 114 -15.09 5.28 -16.39
CA SER A 114 -15.37 4.05 -17.14
C SER A 114 -14.97 4.10 -18.61
N ASP A 115 -14.74 5.29 -19.18
CA ASP A 115 -14.28 5.45 -20.56
C ASP A 115 -12.88 4.84 -20.79
N PHE A 116 -12.12 4.57 -19.73
CA PHE A 116 -10.85 3.81 -19.82
C PHE A 116 -11.03 2.28 -19.87
N SER A 117 -12.25 1.75 -19.71
CA SER A 117 -12.49 0.30 -19.76
C SER A 117 -11.96 -0.39 -21.04
N PRO A 118 -12.12 0.19 -22.25
CA PRO A 118 -11.52 -0.37 -23.47
C PRO A 118 -9.98 -0.43 -23.44
N LEU A 119 -9.32 0.58 -22.84
CA LEU A 119 -7.88 0.58 -22.65
C LEU A 119 -7.46 -0.56 -21.71
N VAL A 120 -8.15 -0.72 -20.57
CA VAL A 120 -7.91 -1.82 -19.63
C VAL A 120 -8.05 -3.17 -20.32
N GLY A 121 -9.13 -3.37 -21.09
CA GLY A 121 -9.34 -4.60 -21.87
C GLY A 121 -8.19 -4.85 -22.85
N LYS A 122 -7.76 -3.83 -23.59
CA LYS A 122 -6.67 -3.96 -24.57
C LYS A 122 -5.32 -4.24 -23.94
N LEU A 123 -5.01 -3.64 -22.80
CA LEU A 123 -3.78 -3.93 -22.04
C LEU A 123 -3.77 -5.38 -21.55
N LYS A 124 -4.90 -5.88 -21.03
CA LYS A 124 -5.06 -7.27 -20.59
C LYS A 124 -4.98 -8.26 -21.75
N GLU A 125 -5.56 -7.95 -22.90
CA GLU A 125 -5.38 -8.73 -24.14
C GLU A 125 -3.91 -8.86 -24.55
N ASN A 126 -3.07 -7.86 -24.24
CA ASN A 126 -1.63 -7.87 -24.46
C ASN A 126 -0.82 -8.49 -23.29
N GLY A 127 -1.49 -9.19 -22.38
CA GLY A 127 -0.86 -9.88 -21.26
C GLY A 127 -0.29 -8.95 -20.19
N LYS A 128 -0.71 -7.69 -20.14
CA LYS A 128 -0.29 -6.73 -19.12
C LYS A 128 -1.21 -6.80 -17.91
N HIS A 129 -0.64 -6.62 -16.72
CA HIS A 129 -1.40 -6.46 -15.49
C HIS A 129 -1.87 -5.01 -15.37
N VAL A 130 -3.13 -4.78 -14.99
CA VAL A 130 -3.71 -3.43 -14.90
C VAL A 130 -4.18 -3.11 -13.49
N ILE A 131 -3.64 -2.03 -12.94
CA ILE A 131 -4.01 -1.48 -11.63
C ILE A 131 -4.79 -0.19 -11.85
N GLY A 132 -6.04 -0.14 -11.42
CA GLY A 132 -6.80 1.11 -11.35
C GLY A 132 -6.56 1.83 -10.03
N VAL A 133 -6.50 3.16 -10.06
CA VAL A 133 -6.48 4.00 -8.87
C VAL A 133 -7.49 5.11 -9.03
N GLY A 134 -8.45 5.22 -8.11
CA GLY A 134 -9.49 6.23 -8.21
C GLY A 134 -10.12 6.59 -6.87
N MET A 135 -11.01 7.58 -6.90
CA MET A 135 -11.76 8.02 -5.71
C MET A 135 -13.03 7.20 -5.60
N ARG A 136 -13.34 6.67 -4.41
CA ARG A 136 -14.49 5.77 -4.24
C ARG A 136 -15.82 6.36 -4.72
N ALA A 137 -16.03 7.66 -4.53
CA ALA A 137 -17.27 8.33 -4.90
C ALA A 137 -17.42 8.62 -6.40
N SER A 138 -16.31 8.68 -7.14
CA SER A 138 -16.30 9.02 -8.58
C SER A 138 -15.75 7.89 -9.45
N THR A 139 -15.46 6.73 -8.87
CA THR A 139 -15.06 5.52 -9.59
C THR A 139 -16.29 4.72 -9.99
N SER A 140 -16.39 4.38 -11.27
CA SER A 140 -17.37 3.43 -11.78
C SER A 140 -17.00 1.98 -11.40
N ASN A 141 -17.97 1.19 -10.95
CA ASN A 141 -17.79 -0.24 -10.71
C ASN A 141 -17.33 -0.97 -11.99
N LEU A 142 -17.78 -0.50 -13.18
CA LEU A 142 -17.38 -1.09 -14.46
C LEU A 142 -15.86 -1.02 -14.67
N LEU A 143 -15.25 0.13 -14.35
CA LEU A 143 -13.79 0.28 -14.44
C LEU A 143 -13.10 -0.60 -13.39
N ALA A 144 -13.59 -0.53 -12.15
CA ALA A 144 -13.00 -1.23 -11.02
C ALA A 144 -12.97 -2.76 -11.24
N ASP A 145 -14.08 -3.32 -11.71
CA ASP A 145 -14.22 -4.77 -11.96
C ASP A 145 -13.43 -5.24 -13.20
N ASN A 146 -13.09 -4.34 -14.12
CA ASN A 146 -12.33 -4.68 -15.33
C ASN A 146 -10.81 -4.72 -15.08
N CYS A 147 -10.32 -3.94 -14.11
CA CYS A 147 -8.92 -3.97 -13.68
C CYS A 147 -8.57 -5.31 -12.98
N ASP A 148 -7.29 -5.69 -13.00
CA ASP A 148 -6.83 -6.86 -12.23
C ASP A 148 -6.76 -6.52 -10.72
N GLU A 149 -6.51 -5.25 -10.42
CA GLU A 149 -6.59 -4.69 -9.08
C GLU A 149 -7.09 -3.26 -9.13
N PHE A 150 -7.88 -2.85 -8.13
CA PHE A 150 -8.32 -1.47 -7.98
C PHE A 150 -8.03 -0.92 -6.58
N LEU A 151 -7.31 0.20 -6.51
CA LEU A 151 -6.97 0.90 -5.27
C LEU A 151 -7.81 2.17 -5.12
N PHE A 152 -8.48 2.31 -3.98
CA PHE A 152 -9.19 3.54 -3.66
C PHE A 152 -8.25 4.54 -2.97
N TYR A 153 -8.21 5.76 -3.46
CA TYR A 153 -7.35 6.82 -2.93
C TYR A 153 -7.58 7.06 -1.43
N GLU A 154 -8.83 6.99 -0.96
CA GLU A 154 -9.18 7.11 0.46
C GLU A 154 -8.43 6.12 1.34
N ASP A 155 -8.27 4.89 0.86
CA ASP A 155 -7.61 3.81 1.61
C ASP A 155 -6.09 4.01 1.61
N ILE A 156 -5.55 4.71 0.60
CA ILE A 156 -4.14 5.06 0.46
C ILE A 156 -3.76 6.18 1.43
N VAL A 157 -4.60 7.22 1.54
CA VAL A 157 -4.32 8.38 2.40
C VAL A 157 -4.87 8.25 3.82
N ALA A 158 -5.57 7.15 4.11
CA ALA A 158 -6.02 6.85 5.46
C ALA A 158 -4.81 6.89 6.42
N PRO A 159 -4.90 7.61 7.54
CA PRO A 159 -3.80 7.69 8.48
C PRO A 159 -3.44 6.29 8.98
N GLU A 160 -2.18 5.90 8.77
CA GLU A 160 -1.70 4.64 9.32
C GLU A 160 -1.85 4.66 10.84
N VAL A 161 -2.41 3.59 11.40
CA VAL A 161 -2.48 3.41 12.84
C VAL A 161 -1.05 3.46 13.37
N PRO A 162 -0.66 4.40 14.26
CA PRO A 162 0.68 4.43 14.80
C PRO A 162 1.01 3.06 15.38
N LEU A 163 2.25 2.59 15.24
CA LEU A 163 2.67 1.45 16.04
C LEU A 163 2.44 1.82 17.49
N GLY A 164 1.51 1.13 18.14
CA GLY A 164 1.20 1.36 19.53
C GLY A 164 2.40 0.95 20.38
N GLY A 165 3.40 1.83 20.48
CA GLY A 165 4.46 1.74 21.45
C GLY A 165 3.93 2.27 22.78
N GLY A 166 3.30 1.43 23.58
CA GLY A 166 3.31 1.71 25.02
C GLY A 166 4.74 1.55 25.51
N ASN A 167 5.29 2.49 26.28
CA ASN A 167 6.63 2.51 26.93
C ASN A 167 7.88 1.99 26.16
N ARG A 168 7.76 1.63 24.88
CA ARG A 168 8.87 1.20 24.02
C ARG A 168 9.48 2.46 23.40
N SER A 169 10.68 2.83 23.83
CA SER A 169 11.42 3.96 23.27
C SER A 169 12.15 3.52 22.01
N ILE A 170 12.00 4.32 20.94
CA ILE A 170 12.80 4.20 19.73
C ILE A 170 13.93 5.24 19.84
N PRO A 171 15.20 4.89 19.61
CA PRO A 171 16.29 5.87 19.60
C PRO A 171 16.02 6.96 18.54
N ASN A 172 16.24 8.23 18.89
CA ASN A 172 15.91 9.37 18.00
C ASN A 172 16.67 9.32 16.66
N ASP A 173 17.93 8.89 16.70
CA ASP A 173 18.81 8.73 15.54
C ASP A 173 18.37 7.60 14.59
N LYS A 174 17.62 6.61 15.12
CA LYS A 174 17.14 5.44 14.36
C LYS A 174 15.66 5.51 13.99
N GLN A 175 14.94 6.52 14.50
CA GLN A 175 13.49 6.66 14.37
C GLN A 175 13.02 6.65 12.92
N GLU A 176 13.71 7.37 12.03
CA GLU A 176 13.34 7.46 10.63
C GLU A 176 13.49 6.11 9.89
N ALA A 177 14.57 5.37 10.16
CA ALA A 177 14.79 4.04 9.59
C ALA A 177 13.74 3.03 10.07
N TRP A 178 13.46 3.04 11.37
CA TRP A 178 12.48 2.13 11.98
C TRP A 178 11.08 2.44 11.46
N GLN A 179 10.72 3.72 11.36
CA GLN A 179 9.44 4.13 10.78
C GLN A 179 9.29 3.63 9.34
N LEU A 180 10.30 3.82 8.49
CA LEU A 180 10.30 3.31 7.12
C LEU A 180 10.17 1.78 7.06
N LEU A 181 10.86 1.05 7.96
CA LEU A 181 10.75 -0.40 8.07
C LEU A 181 9.32 -0.82 8.42
N PHE A 182 8.72 -0.17 9.41
CA PHE A 182 7.38 -0.51 9.87
C PHE A 182 6.28 -0.21 8.86
N GLU A 183 6.37 0.94 8.18
CA GLU A 183 5.51 1.29 7.04
C GLU A 183 5.64 0.23 5.93
N THR A 184 6.87 -0.23 5.64
CA THR A 184 7.13 -1.26 4.64
C THR A 184 6.59 -2.64 5.04
N LEU A 185 6.77 -3.06 6.29
CA LEU A 185 6.26 -4.34 6.78
C LEU A 185 4.72 -4.42 6.71
N ARG A 186 4.03 -3.35 7.13
CA ARG A 186 2.56 -3.28 7.07
C ARG A 186 2.06 -3.31 5.64
N ALA A 187 2.73 -2.58 4.76
CA ALA A 187 2.45 -2.59 3.34
C ALA A 187 2.49 -4.00 2.76
N LEU A 188 3.60 -4.73 2.98
CA LEU A 188 3.77 -6.09 2.45
C LEU A 188 2.81 -7.10 3.10
N GLN A 189 2.45 -6.93 4.38
CA GLN A 189 1.43 -7.75 5.04
C GLN A 189 0.03 -7.53 4.44
N ARG A 190 -0.33 -6.29 4.07
CA ARG A 190 -1.63 -6.00 3.40
C ARG A 190 -1.73 -6.68 2.04
N GLU A 191 -0.61 -6.86 1.35
CA GLU A 191 -0.53 -7.56 0.07
C GLU A 191 -0.65 -9.09 0.20
N GLY A 192 -0.81 -9.62 1.42
CA GLY A 192 -0.91 -11.07 1.64
C GLY A 192 0.41 -11.81 1.44
N THR A 193 1.55 -11.12 1.60
CA THR A 193 2.87 -11.79 1.53
C THR A 193 3.09 -12.58 2.83
N ASP A 194 2.90 -13.91 2.76
CA ASP A 194 2.98 -14.81 3.92
C ASP A 194 4.39 -14.89 4.54
N VAL A 195 5.43 -14.68 3.73
CA VAL A 195 6.83 -14.78 4.15
C VAL A 195 7.57 -13.52 3.74
N LEU A 196 7.92 -12.69 4.72
CA LEU A 196 8.63 -11.43 4.49
C LEU A 196 10.13 -11.64 4.64
N TYR A 197 10.79 -11.94 3.53
CA TYR A 197 12.26 -12.03 3.48
C TYR A 197 12.89 -10.65 3.65
N ALA A 198 14.02 -10.60 4.36
CA ALA A 198 14.78 -9.38 4.58
C ALA A 198 15.18 -8.66 3.28
N SER A 199 15.49 -9.41 2.21
CA SER A 199 15.78 -8.86 0.88
C SER A 199 14.60 -8.08 0.30
N LEU A 200 13.40 -8.68 0.28
CA LEU A 200 12.18 -8.05 -0.22
C LEU A 200 11.86 -6.78 0.58
N ILE A 201 11.99 -6.83 1.90
CA ILE A 201 11.77 -5.66 2.77
C ILE A 201 12.77 -4.56 2.41
N LYS A 202 14.06 -4.88 2.36
CA LYS A 202 15.12 -3.92 2.04
C LYS A 202 14.94 -3.29 0.65
N ASP A 203 14.63 -4.09 -0.36
CA ASP A 203 14.40 -3.60 -1.72
C ASP A 203 13.17 -2.70 -1.79
N THR A 204 12.11 -3.01 -1.02
CA THR A 204 10.92 -2.15 -0.90
C THR A 204 11.24 -0.84 -0.18
N MET A 205 12.02 -0.87 0.90
CA MET A 205 12.48 0.34 1.60
C MET A 205 13.29 1.25 0.67
N ARG A 206 14.21 0.68 -0.12
CA ARG A 206 15.03 1.42 -1.09
C ARG A 206 14.22 1.96 -2.26
N ARG A 207 13.13 1.29 -2.66
CA ARG A 207 12.17 1.82 -3.65
C ARG A 207 11.46 3.06 -3.13
N LYS A 208 10.97 3.03 -1.88
CA LYS A 208 10.32 4.18 -1.22
C LYS A 208 11.30 5.31 -0.94
N ARG A 209 12.51 4.98 -0.49
CA ARG A 209 13.55 5.95 -0.15
C ARG A 209 14.91 5.50 -0.70
N PRO A 210 15.30 5.97 -1.91
CA PRO A 210 16.56 5.58 -2.54
C PRO A 210 17.82 5.94 -1.74
N SER A 211 17.75 6.98 -0.92
CA SER A 211 18.83 7.40 -0.01
C SER A 211 18.98 6.52 1.23
N PHE A 212 18.07 5.56 1.45
CA PHE A 212 18.15 4.64 2.58
C PHE A 212 19.40 3.76 2.48
N SER A 213 20.20 3.80 3.53
CA SER A 213 21.31 2.89 3.77
C SER A 213 21.41 2.66 5.27
N GLU A 214 21.63 1.40 5.66
CA GLU A 214 21.69 0.99 7.06
C GLU A 214 22.85 1.66 7.80
N SER A 215 23.98 1.87 7.11
CA SER A 215 25.15 2.55 7.66
C SER A 215 24.88 4.00 8.04
N SER A 216 23.96 4.69 7.35
CA SER A 216 23.54 6.06 7.70
C SER A 216 22.85 6.14 9.07
N TYR A 217 22.38 5.00 9.60
CA TYR A 217 21.71 4.88 10.89
C TYR A 217 22.53 4.06 11.90
N GLY A 218 23.82 3.87 11.63
CA GLY A 218 24.76 3.22 12.55
C GLY A 218 24.74 1.69 12.53
N TYR A 219 24.18 1.07 11.49
CA TYR A 219 24.16 -0.39 11.33
C TYR A 219 25.23 -0.88 10.35
N GLU A 220 25.90 -1.97 10.68
CA GLU A 220 26.82 -2.69 9.80
C GLU A 220 26.07 -3.51 8.73
N SER A 221 24.87 -3.98 9.05
CA SER A 221 24.03 -4.74 8.12
C SER A 221 22.53 -4.53 8.33
N PHE A 222 21.73 -4.88 7.32
CA PHE A 222 20.27 -4.89 7.47
C PHE A 222 19.79 -5.95 8.46
N GLY A 223 20.53 -7.06 8.62
CA GLY A 223 20.26 -8.07 9.63
C GLY A 223 20.33 -7.48 11.04
N GLU A 224 21.38 -6.73 11.32
CA GLU A 224 21.57 -6.06 12.63
C GLU A 224 20.41 -5.09 12.95
N MET A 225 19.96 -4.33 11.95
CA MET A 225 18.77 -3.47 12.10
C MET A 225 17.53 -4.29 12.48
N LEU A 226 17.28 -5.44 11.82
CA LEU A 226 16.14 -6.30 12.14
C LEU A 226 16.26 -6.94 13.53
N GLU A 227 17.48 -7.30 13.94
CA GLU A 227 17.76 -7.86 15.27
C GLU A 227 17.48 -6.84 16.37
N GLU A 228 17.90 -5.59 16.23
CA GLU A 228 17.61 -4.55 17.23
C GLU A 228 16.10 -4.27 17.33
N VAL A 229 15.39 -4.28 16.21
CA VAL A 229 13.92 -4.11 16.17
C VAL A 229 13.20 -5.31 16.81
N ARG A 230 13.73 -6.52 16.65
CA ARG A 230 13.28 -7.74 17.35
C ARG A 230 13.52 -7.62 18.86
N ASP A 231 14.70 -7.19 19.27
CA ASP A 231 15.10 -7.07 20.67
C ASP A 231 14.28 -6.00 21.40
N ALA A 232 13.84 -4.98 20.67
CA ALA A 232 12.85 -4.00 21.11
C ALA A 232 11.38 -4.52 21.09
N ASP A 233 11.16 -5.81 20.80
CA ASP A 233 9.88 -6.53 20.82
C ASP A 233 8.83 -5.97 19.84
N PHE A 234 9.26 -5.39 18.72
CA PHE A 234 8.37 -4.90 17.66
C PHE A 234 8.06 -5.95 16.60
N ILE A 235 8.99 -6.86 16.32
CA ILE A 235 8.82 -7.91 15.32
C ILE A 235 9.19 -9.29 15.90
N ASP A 236 8.70 -10.33 15.26
CA ASP A 236 9.28 -11.66 15.36
C ASP A 236 10.17 -11.90 14.14
N LEU A 237 11.39 -12.37 14.41
CA LEU A 237 12.41 -12.64 13.40
C LEU A 237 12.82 -14.11 13.52
N ARG A 238 12.87 -14.81 12.39
CA ARG A 238 13.39 -16.18 12.31
C ARG A 238 14.42 -16.27 11.19
N GLU A 239 15.36 -17.19 11.31
CA GLU A 239 16.25 -17.56 10.23
C GLU A 239 15.59 -18.67 9.39
N ASP A 240 15.65 -18.54 8.06
CA ASP A 240 15.17 -19.59 7.17
C ASP A 240 16.19 -20.74 7.11
N GLU A 241 15.77 -21.95 7.53
CA GLU A 241 16.63 -23.13 7.67
C GLU A 241 17.31 -23.57 6.35
N ARG A 242 16.80 -23.13 5.19
CA ARG A 242 17.37 -23.48 3.88
C ARG A 242 18.32 -22.44 3.32
N SER A 243 18.07 -21.15 3.59
CA SER A 243 18.80 -20.04 2.97
C SER A 243 19.65 -19.23 3.94
N GLY A 244 19.54 -19.44 5.25
CA GLY A 244 20.21 -18.63 6.28
C GLY A 244 19.78 -17.15 6.27
N THR A 245 18.69 -16.84 5.57
CA THR A 245 18.21 -15.45 5.41
C THR A 245 17.18 -15.13 6.47
N TRP A 246 17.21 -13.90 6.97
CA TRP A 246 16.22 -13.40 7.92
C TRP A 246 14.82 -13.30 7.31
N VAL A 247 13.84 -13.78 8.06
CA VAL A 247 12.42 -13.72 7.75
C VAL A 247 11.67 -13.05 8.90
N VAL A 248 10.92 -11.99 8.58
CA VAL A 248 10.03 -11.35 9.54
C VAL A 248 8.70 -12.09 9.55
N SER A 249 8.34 -12.71 10.69
CA SER A 249 7.17 -13.59 10.81
C SER A 249 5.93 -12.91 11.39
N ALA A 250 6.09 -11.85 12.18
CA ALA A 250 4.97 -11.07 12.70
C ALA A 250 5.38 -9.64 13.09
N LEU A 251 4.41 -8.73 13.00
CA LEU A 251 4.50 -7.37 13.56
C LEU A 251 3.70 -7.34 14.86
N LYS A 252 4.37 -7.09 15.99
CA LYS A 252 3.74 -7.12 17.32
C LYS A 252 3.02 -5.80 17.61
N SER A 253 1.70 -5.81 17.50
CA SER A 253 0.85 -4.73 18.01
C SER A 253 0.61 -4.87 19.52
N SER A 254 0.73 -3.77 20.28
CA SER A 254 0.48 -3.73 21.74
C SER A 254 -0.93 -4.15 22.17
N ARG A 255 -1.88 -4.33 21.23
CA ARG A 255 -3.23 -4.80 21.53
C ARG A 255 -3.32 -6.28 21.92
N SER A 256 -2.29 -7.10 21.68
CA SER A 256 -2.34 -8.56 21.94
C SER A 256 -2.27 -8.96 23.43
N ARG A 257 -1.72 -8.10 24.30
CA ARG A 257 -1.38 -8.50 25.69
C ARG A 257 -2.58 -8.65 26.65
N LYS A 258 -3.82 -8.38 26.23
CA LYS A 258 -5.01 -8.41 27.11
C LYS A 258 -5.89 -9.68 27.03
N ARG A 259 -5.54 -10.69 26.23
CA ARG A 259 -6.40 -11.89 26.05
C ARG A 259 -5.88 -13.24 26.58
N SER A 260 -4.74 -13.29 27.25
CA SER A 260 -4.15 -14.55 27.75
C SER A 260 -3.93 -14.59 29.27
N GLY A 261 -4.88 -14.07 30.06
CA GLY A 261 -4.72 -13.96 31.52
C GLY A 261 -6.01 -14.10 32.33
N LYS A 262 -6.87 -15.08 32.03
CA LYS A 262 -7.88 -15.55 32.99
C LYS A 262 -8.36 -16.97 32.68
N ARG A 263 -7.52 -17.96 32.98
CA ARG A 263 -7.96 -19.33 33.31
C ARG A 263 -7.37 -19.70 34.67
N GLY A 264 -7.88 -19.03 35.70
CA GLY A 264 -7.67 -19.42 37.09
C GLY A 264 -8.65 -20.53 37.46
N SER A 265 -8.10 -21.73 37.66
CA SER A 265 -8.47 -22.74 38.64
C SER A 265 -9.87 -22.68 39.26
N GLY A 266 -10.73 -23.62 38.89
CA GLY A 266 -11.93 -24.00 39.64
C GLY A 266 -11.88 -25.49 39.96
N SER A 267 -11.27 -25.85 41.09
CA SER A 267 -11.22 -27.21 41.60
C SER A 267 -12.60 -27.70 42.05
N THR A 268 -12.88 -28.95 41.70
CA THR A 268 -13.92 -29.85 42.19
C THR A 268 -14.20 -29.73 43.70
N LYS A 269 -15.48 -29.56 44.08
CA LYS A 269 -16.00 -30.05 45.37
C LYS A 269 -17.47 -30.45 45.26
N LYS A 270 -17.68 -31.78 45.29
CA LYS A 270 -18.93 -32.44 45.69
C LYS A 270 -19.37 -31.94 47.06
N LYS A 271 -20.67 -31.66 47.26
CA LYS A 271 -21.37 -31.93 48.52
C LYS A 271 -22.86 -32.22 48.28
N SER A 272 -23.28 -33.29 48.91
CA SER A 272 -24.59 -33.93 48.97
C SER A 272 -25.47 -33.39 50.12
N SER A 273 -26.78 -33.68 50.03
CA SER A 273 -27.82 -33.63 51.08
C SER A 273 -28.36 -32.23 51.46
N ALA A 274 -29.62 -31.99 51.83
CA ALA A 274 -30.73 -32.86 52.23
C ALA A 274 -32.10 -32.13 52.14
N ARG A 275 -33.12 -32.93 51.89
CA ARG A 275 -34.56 -32.87 52.21
C ARG A 275 -34.99 -32.03 53.44
N LYS A 276 -36.03 -31.18 53.31
CA LYS A 276 -37.18 -30.97 54.26
C LYS A 276 -38.12 -29.86 53.71
N LYS A 277 -39.36 -30.20 53.34
CA LYS A 277 -40.63 -30.15 54.13
C LYS A 277 -41.35 -28.78 54.06
N THR A 278 -42.55 -28.83 53.47
CA THR A 278 -43.71 -27.95 53.65
C THR A 278 -44.09 -27.80 55.14
N PRO A 279 -44.75 -26.69 55.52
CA PRO A 279 -46.22 -26.55 55.54
C PRO A 279 -46.66 -25.20 54.92
N GLY A 280 -47.89 -24.88 54.53
CA GLY A 280 -49.21 -25.26 54.99
C GLY A 280 -50.01 -23.97 55.22
N LYS A 281 -51.09 -23.79 54.44
CA LYS A 281 -52.30 -22.94 54.61
C LYS A 281 -52.36 -21.87 55.71
N ARG A 282 -52.89 -20.70 55.32
CA ARG A 282 -54.01 -19.90 55.91
C ARG A 282 -53.99 -18.53 55.22
N GLY A 283 -55.07 -17.90 54.79
CA GLY A 283 -56.51 -18.18 54.82
C GLY A 283 -57.18 -17.14 53.91
#